data_AF-A0A316QDU9-F1
#
_entry.id   AF-A0A316QDU9-F1
#
_cell.length_a   1.000
_cell.length_b   1.000
_cell.length_c   1.000
_cell.angle_alpha   90.00
_cell.angle_beta   90.00
_cell.angle_gamma   90.00
#
_symmetry.space_group_name_H-M   'P 1'
#
loop_
_entity.id
_entity.type
_entity.pdbx_description
1 polymer ?
#
loop_
_entity_poly.entity_id
_entity_poly.type
_entity_poly.pdbx_seq_one_letter_code
_entity_poly.pdbx_strand_id
1 'polypeptide(L)'
;MIVAFWAAVGKVALKVLQFLVGDKKGRKFLGYVIGIVLFIVLIPVIAIYGLFGWLGAGEVADIVGYDAIYKNLPTEICEQMEANENQLQMIESVFTVNELTEDDISKAKLIYLSYLTDRYSEENFYQTLADCFLTVSEESDLLTNISSAFGVEFSDADRDQFNEYFGGDSNES
;
A
#
# COMPACT_ATOMS: atom_id res chain seq x y z
N MET A 1 6.05 31.54 -25.37
CA MET A 1 5.56 32.27 -24.17
C MET A 1 6.47 32.12 -22.96
N ILE A 2 7.02 30.93 -22.68
CA ILE A 2 7.93 30.68 -21.52
C ILE A 2 9.19 31.58 -21.53
N VAL A 3 9.84 31.75 -22.70
CA VAL A 3 11.04 32.61 -22.84
C VAL A 3 10.78 34.10 -22.58
N ALA A 4 9.57 34.60 -22.85
CA ALA A 4 9.21 36.00 -22.58
C ALA A 4 9.00 36.26 -21.09
N PHE A 5 8.51 35.25 -20.37
CA PHE A 5 8.31 35.31 -18.92
C PHE A 5 9.66 35.44 -18.18
N TRP A 6 10.64 34.60 -18.53
CA TRP A 6 11.99 34.67 -17.93
C TRP A 6 12.72 35.99 -18.27
N ALA A 7 12.56 36.52 -19.48
CA ALA A 7 13.13 37.80 -19.87
C ALA A 7 12.52 38.99 -19.09
N ALA A 8 11.22 38.94 -18.79
CA ALA A 8 10.56 39.96 -17.97
C ALA A 8 11.03 39.89 -16.50
N VAL A 9 11.14 38.69 -15.93
CA VAL A 9 11.66 38.47 -14.57
C VAL A 9 13.10 38.98 -14.43
N GLY A 10 13.97 38.71 -15.41
CA GLY A 10 15.35 39.18 -15.40
C GLY A 10 15.49 40.71 -15.40
N LYS A 11 14.66 41.42 -16.17
CA LYS A 11 14.66 42.90 -16.20
C LYS A 11 14.19 43.53 -14.89
N VAL A 12 13.22 42.90 -14.22
CA VAL A 12 12.73 43.36 -12.91
C VAL A 12 13.80 43.13 -11.84
N ALA A 13 14.45 41.96 -11.81
CA ALA A 13 15.53 41.65 -10.87
C ALA A 13 16.69 42.65 -10.97
N LEU A 14 17.10 43.02 -12.20
CA LEU A 14 18.18 43.98 -12.43
C LEU A 14 17.86 45.38 -11.91
N LYS A 15 16.60 45.83 -12.05
CA LYS A 15 16.14 47.14 -11.51
C LYS A 15 16.10 47.16 -9.99
N VAL A 16 15.70 46.05 -9.35
CA VAL A 16 15.71 45.93 -7.88
C VAL A 16 17.15 45.99 -7.35
N LEU A 17 18.09 45.34 -8.03
CA LEU A 17 19.54 45.40 -7.72
C LEU A 17 20.12 46.81 -7.83
N GLN A 18 19.72 47.59 -8.85
CA GLN A 18 20.17 48.98 -8.99
C GLN A 18 19.61 49.90 -7.89
N PHE A 19 18.35 49.67 -7.47
CA PHE A 19 17.71 50.44 -6.40
C PHE A 19 18.32 50.15 -5.01
N LEU A 20 18.98 48.99 -4.87
CA LEU A 20 19.59 48.51 -3.64
C LEU A 20 20.94 49.13 -3.30
N VAL A 21 21.71 49.51 -4.33
CA VAL A 21 23.08 50.02 -4.18
C VAL A 21 23.11 51.46 -3.64
N GLY A 22 21.98 52.17 -3.65
CA GLY A 22 21.98 53.63 -3.48
C GLY A 22 21.46 54.23 -2.16
N ASP A 23 20.65 53.57 -1.33
CA ASP A 23 20.01 54.29 -0.21
C ASP A 23 19.66 53.45 1.04
N LYS A 24 19.77 54.08 2.22
CA LYS A 24 19.48 53.51 3.55
C LYS A 24 18.01 53.06 3.66
N LYS A 25 17.09 53.67 2.90
CA LYS A 25 15.68 53.29 2.76
C LYS A 25 15.48 52.07 1.83
N GLY A 26 16.36 51.87 0.86
CA GLY A 26 16.35 50.73 -0.07
C GLY A 26 16.53 49.38 0.63
N ARG A 27 17.28 49.33 1.73
CA ARG A 27 17.44 48.10 2.54
C ARG A 27 16.16 47.67 3.26
N LYS A 28 15.36 48.64 3.74
CA LYS A 28 14.04 48.34 4.34
C LYS A 28 13.05 47.85 3.29
N PHE A 29 13.08 48.48 2.11
CA PHE A 29 12.29 48.03 0.96
C PHE A 29 12.71 46.64 0.49
N LEU A 30 14.01 46.34 0.45
CA LEU A 30 14.50 45.01 0.10
C LEU A 30 14.07 43.95 1.11
N GLY A 31 14.18 44.22 2.42
CA GLY A 31 13.69 43.28 3.43
C GLY A 31 12.21 42.96 3.26
N TYR A 32 11.40 43.96 2.90
CA TYR A 32 9.98 43.79 2.62
C TYR A 32 9.72 42.97 1.35
N VAL A 33 10.42 43.27 0.24
CA VAL A 33 10.31 42.52 -1.01
C VAL A 33 10.77 41.07 -0.84
N ILE A 34 11.90 40.83 -0.16
CA ILE A 34 12.39 39.49 0.15
C ILE A 34 11.38 38.75 1.04
N GLY A 35 10.84 39.40 2.07
CA GLY A 35 9.84 38.81 2.95
C GLY A 35 8.58 38.37 2.21
N ILE A 36 8.05 39.21 1.29
CA ILE A 36 6.90 38.85 0.46
C ILE A 36 7.23 37.68 -0.47
N VAL A 37 8.38 37.71 -1.13
CA VAL A 37 8.78 36.62 -2.04
C VAL A 37 8.93 35.31 -1.29
N LEU A 38 9.59 35.32 -0.13
CA LEU A 38 9.70 34.13 0.73
C LEU A 38 8.33 33.64 1.21
N PHE A 39 7.42 34.56 1.57
CA PHE A 39 6.06 34.20 1.96
C PHE A 39 5.30 33.52 0.81
N ILE A 40 5.35 34.07 -0.41
CA ILE A 40 4.70 33.49 -1.59
C ILE A 40 5.28 32.10 -1.93
N VAL A 41 6.59 31.91 -1.78
CA VAL A 41 7.25 30.60 -2.00
C VAL A 41 6.89 29.59 -0.91
N LEU A 42 6.58 30.05 0.31
CA LEU A 42 6.14 29.18 1.41
C LEU A 42 4.64 28.87 1.37
N ILE A 43 3.80 29.66 0.68
CA ILE A 43 2.36 29.41 0.52
C ILE A 43 2.06 27.99 0.01
N PRO A 44 2.73 27.45 -1.03
CA PRO A 44 2.51 26.06 -1.48
C PRO A 44 2.79 25.02 -0.40
N VAL A 45 3.83 25.23 0.42
CA VAL A 45 4.21 24.32 1.51
C VAL A 45 3.16 24.37 2.62
N ILE A 46 2.74 25.58 3.00
CA ILE A 46 1.66 25.80 3.98
C ILE A 46 0.32 25.27 3.44
N ALA A 47 0.05 25.35 2.13
CA ALA A 47 -1.12 24.76 1.51
C ALA A 47 -1.07 23.24 1.55
N ILE A 48 0.11 22.63 1.32
CA ILE A 48 0.28 21.19 1.48
C ILE A 48 -0.01 20.78 2.93
N TYR A 49 0.67 21.38 3.91
CA TYR A 49 0.47 21.00 5.32
C TYR A 49 -0.85 21.47 5.94
N GLY A 50 -1.43 22.56 5.44
CA GLY A 50 -2.69 23.13 5.97
C GLY A 50 -3.92 22.51 5.32
N LEU A 51 -3.89 22.28 4.01
CA LEU A 51 -4.99 21.63 3.29
C LEU A 51 -4.93 20.11 3.47
N PHE A 52 -3.75 19.48 3.29
CA PHE A 52 -3.60 18.03 3.42
C PHE A 52 -3.28 17.55 4.84
N GLY A 53 -2.93 18.45 5.78
CA GLY A 53 -2.81 18.09 7.19
C GLY A 53 -4.13 18.14 7.97
N TRP A 54 -5.12 18.90 7.48
CA TRP A 54 -6.50 18.89 8.00
C TRP A 54 -7.34 17.76 7.39
N LEU A 55 -7.13 17.46 6.09
CA LEU A 55 -7.64 16.25 5.46
C LEU A 55 -6.88 15.07 6.08
N GLY A 56 -7.28 14.66 7.29
CA GLY A 56 -6.81 13.43 7.89
C GLY A 56 -6.95 12.29 6.89
N ALA A 57 -6.15 11.23 7.04
CA ALA A 57 -6.07 10.09 6.13
C ALA A 57 -7.42 9.47 5.68
N GLY A 58 -8.55 9.85 6.29
CA GLY A 58 -9.90 9.52 5.86
C GLY A 58 -10.48 10.31 4.66
N GLU A 59 -10.13 11.58 4.42
CA GLU A 59 -10.74 12.36 3.32
C GLU A 59 -10.03 12.18 1.96
N VAL A 60 -8.78 11.68 1.95
CA VAL A 60 -8.09 11.32 0.70
C VAL A 60 -8.79 10.14 0.00
N ALA A 61 -9.47 9.28 0.77
CA ALA A 61 -10.28 8.18 0.26
C ALA A 61 -11.54 8.64 -0.50
N ASP A 62 -12.05 9.85 -0.25
CA ASP A 62 -13.21 10.41 -0.96
C ASP A 62 -12.79 11.16 -2.25
N ILE A 63 -11.59 11.74 -2.28
CA ILE A 63 -11.06 12.45 -3.46
C ILE A 63 -10.56 11.47 -4.53
N VAL A 64 -9.88 10.41 -4.10
CA VAL A 64 -9.63 9.24 -4.94
C VAL A 64 -10.87 8.39 -4.83
N GLY A 65 -11.93 8.71 -5.59
CA GLY A 65 -13.18 7.97 -5.54
C GLY A 65 -12.89 6.49 -5.78
N TYR A 66 -12.73 5.72 -4.71
CA TYR A 66 -12.52 4.28 -4.80
C TYR A 66 -13.72 3.67 -5.53
N ASP A 67 -14.92 4.21 -5.32
CA ASP A 67 -16.11 3.95 -6.14
C ASP A 67 -15.90 4.16 -7.64
N ALA A 68 -15.21 5.23 -8.05
CA ALA A 68 -14.89 5.46 -9.46
C ALA A 68 -13.84 4.46 -9.98
N ILE A 69 -12.93 3.99 -9.13
CA ILE A 69 -11.97 2.93 -9.48
C ILE A 69 -12.70 1.58 -9.62
N TYR A 70 -13.54 1.19 -8.65
CA TYR A 70 -14.39 -0.02 -8.69
C TYR A 70 -15.37 -0.01 -9.87
N LYS A 71 -15.94 1.15 -10.21
CA LYS A 71 -16.85 1.29 -11.34
C LYS A 71 -16.15 1.22 -12.71
N ASN A 72 -14.83 1.44 -12.75
CA ASN A 72 -14.02 1.31 -13.96
C ASN A 72 -13.12 0.07 -13.95
N LEU A 73 -13.18 -0.76 -12.90
CA LEU A 73 -12.55 -2.07 -12.89
C LEU A 73 -13.25 -2.94 -13.95
N PRO A 74 -12.49 -3.61 -14.83
CA PRO A 74 -13.08 -4.53 -15.80
C PRO A 74 -13.93 -5.57 -15.07
N THR A 75 -15.09 -5.91 -15.63
CA THR A 75 -16.03 -6.90 -15.05
C THR A 75 -15.33 -8.20 -14.67
N GLU A 76 -14.37 -8.63 -15.48
CA GLU A 76 -13.55 -9.83 -15.26
C GLU A 76 -12.73 -9.76 -13.96
N ILE A 77 -12.23 -8.58 -13.56
CA ILE A 77 -11.50 -8.43 -12.30
C ILE A 77 -12.46 -8.48 -11.11
N CYS A 78 -13.64 -7.86 -11.23
CA CYS A 78 -14.66 -7.93 -10.18
C CYS A 78 -15.17 -9.35 -9.98
N GLU A 79 -15.40 -10.10 -11.07
CA GLU A 79 -15.81 -11.51 -11.01
C GLU A 79 -14.72 -12.39 -10.36
N GLN A 80 -13.45 -12.16 -10.67
CA GLN A 80 -12.33 -12.87 -10.01
C GLN A 80 -12.21 -12.51 -8.51
N MET A 81 -12.46 -11.25 -8.14
CA MET A 81 -12.48 -10.83 -6.74
C MET A 81 -13.60 -11.50 -5.96
N GLU A 82 -14.83 -11.51 -6.50
CA GLU A 82 -15.99 -12.15 -5.88
C GLU A 82 -15.83 -13.68 -5.80
N ALA A 83 -15.28 -14.30 -6.85
CA ALA A 83 -14.97 -15.73 -6.85
C ALA A 83 -13.97 -16.11 -5.75
N ASN A 84 -12.90 -15.31 -5.60
CA ASN A 84 -11.91 -15.53 -4.54
C ASN A 84 -12.47 -15.26 -3.15
N GLU A 85 -13.29 -14.22 -2.97
CA GLU A 85 -13.91 -13.93 -1.67
C GLU A 85 -14.75 -15.09 -1.16
N ASN A 86 -15.53 -15.73 -2.04
CA ASN A 86 -16.26 -16.95 -1.71
C ASN A 86 -15.32 -18.09 -1.27
N GLN A 87 -14.18 -18.27 -1.93
CA GLN A 87 -13.22 -19.33 -1.54
C GLN A 87 -12.57 -19.01 -0.18
N LEU A 88 -12.25 -17.73 0.09
CA LEU A 88 -11.68 -17.30 1.37
C LEU A 88 -12.65 -17.52 2.54
N GLN A 89 -13.95 -17.31 2.33
CA GLN A 89 -14.99 -17.62 3.33
C GLN A 89 -15.13 -19.12 3.57
N MET A 90 -15.01 -19.95 2.52
CA MET A 90 -15.03 -21.41 2.67
C MET A 90 -13.81 -21.92 3.44
N ILE A 91 -12.62 -21.37 3.17
CA ILE A 91 -11.40 -21.65 3.96
C ILE A 91 -11.65 -21.33 5.44
N GLU A 92 -12.12 -20.12 5.74
CA GLU A 92 -12.42 -19.71 7.12
C GLU A 92 -13.42 -20.65 7.79
N SER A 93 -14.55 -20.94 7.13
CA SER A 93 -15.57 -21.82 7.70
C SER A 93 -15.04 -23.23 8.01
N VAL A 94 -14.24 -23.82 7.11
CA VAL A 94 -13.71 -25.18 7.32
C VAL A 94 -12.63 -25.17 8.40
N PHE A 95 -11.77 -24.15 8.42
CA PHE A 95 -10.72 -24.02 9.44
C PHE A 95 -11.32 -23.81 10.83
N THR A 96 -12.36 -22.99 10.97
CA THR A 96 -13.07 -22.80 12.24
C THR A 96 -13.72 -24.10 12.72
N VAL A 97 -14.32 -24.91 11.83
CA VAL A 97 -14.90 -26.22 12.18
C VAL A 97 -13.83 -27.21 12.64
N ASN A 98 -12.62 -27.12 12.09
CA ASN A 98 -11.46 -27.93 12.47
C ASN A 98 -10.69 -27.35 13.68
N GLU A 99 -11.24 -26.33 14.36
CA GLU A 99 -10.64 -25.69 15.54
C GLU A 99 -9.24 -25.09 15.31
N LEU A 100 -8.91 -24.74 14.06
CA LEU A 100 -7.68 -24.04 13.71
C LEU A 100 -7.74 -22.55 14.13
N THR A 101 -6.59 -21.97 14.42
CA THR A 101 -6.50 -20.61 14.98
C THR A 101 -6.76 -19.53 13.92
N GLU A 102 -7.04 -18.30 14.34
CA GLU A 102 -7.16 -17.13 13.44
C GLU A 102 -5.86 -16.88 12.65
N ASP A 103 -4.72 -17.19 13.26
CA ASP A 103 -3.41 -17.16 12.62
C ASP A 103 -3.30 -18.21 11.50
N ASP A 104 -3.78 -19.43 11.75
CA ASP A 104 -3.82 -20.49 10.74
C ASP A 104 -4.76 -20.13 9.58
N ILE A 105 -5.93 -19.55 9.88
CA ILE A 105 -6.87 -19.05 8.89
C ILE A 105 -6.21 -17.98 8.01
N SER A 106 -5.50 -17.03 8.63
CA SER A 106 -4.79 -15.97 7.92
C SER A 106 -3.67 -16.51 7.02
N LYS A 107 -2.90 -17.48 7.52
CA LYS A 107 -1.87 -18.21 6.75
C LYS A 107 -2.48 -18.95 5.57
N ALA A 108 -3.57 -19.68 5.78
CA ALA A 108 -4.23 -20.45 4.74
C ALA A 108 -4.80 -19.57 3.63
N LYS A 109 -5.41 -18.43 3.98
CA LYS A 109 -5.89 -17.43 3.02
C LYS A 109 -4.75 -16.88 2.16
N LEU A 110 -3.59 -16.58 2.74
CA LEU A 110 -2.42 -16.11 1.97
C LEU A 110 -1.91 -17.19 1.02
N ILE A 111 -1.77 -18.43 1.51
CA ILE A 111 -1.31 -19.57 0.71
C ILE A 111 -2.26 -19.80 -0.46
N TYR A 112 -3.57 -19.77 -0.22
CA TYR A 112 -4.57 -19.91 -1.27
C TYR A 112 -4.39 -18.85 -2.37
N LEU A 113 -4.36 -17.58 -1.99
CA LEU A 113 -4.22 -16.46 -2.94
C LEU A 113 -2.90 -16.52 -3.73
N SER A 114 -1.85 -17.07 -3.14
CA SER A 114 -0.51 -17.09 -3.72
C SER A 114 -0.27 -18.32 -4.61
N TYR A 115 -0.81 -19.49 -4.24
CA TYR A 115 -0.44 -20.78 -4.86
C TYR A 115 -1.58 -21.70 -5.27
N LEU A 116 -2.81 -21.50 -4.78
CA LEU A 116 -3.90 -22.49 -4.91
C LEU A 116 -5.18 -21.93 -5.53
N THR A 117 -5.16 -20.73 -6.12
CA THR A 117 -6.34 -20.10 -6.73
C THR A 117 -6.92 -20.87 -7.92
N ASP A 118 -6.17 -21.79 -8.51
CA ASP A 118 -6.61 -22.67 -9.60
C ASP A 118 -7.02 -24.08 -9.11
N ARG A 119 -6.92 -24.36 -7.81
CA ARG A 119 -7.13 -25.70 -7.23
C ARG A 119 -8.37 -25.85 -6.35
N TYR A 120 -9.10 -24.77 -6.08
CA TYR A 120 -10.30 -24.81 -5.22
C TYR A 120 -11.40 -25.77 -5.71
N SER A 121 -11.39 -26.14 -7.00
CA SER A 121 -12.32 -27.11 -7.58
C SER A 121 -11.93 -28.58 -7.37
N GLU A 122 -10.75 -28.86 -6.81
CA GLU A 122 -10.31 -30.21 -6.46
C GLU A 122 -11.22 -30.80 -5.36
N GLU A 123 -11.45 -32.11 -5.40
CA GLU A 123 -12.31 -32.77 -4.42
C GLU A 123 -11.72 -32.66 -3.01
N ASN A 124 -12.55 -32.27 -2.04
CA ASN A 124 -12.16 -32.05 -0.63
C ASN A 124 -11.06 -31.00 -0.41
N PHE A 125 -10.78 -30.12 -1.38
CA PHE A 125 -9.74 -29.09 -1.32
C PHE A 125 -9.61 -28.42 0.06
N TYR A 126 -10.70 -27.88 0.60
CA TYR A 126 -10.69 -27.15 1.88
C TYR A 126 -10.32 -28.01 3.08
N GLN A 127 -10.80 -29.26 3.11
CA GLN A 127 -10.47 -30.17 4.19
C GLN A 127 -9.01 -30.62 4.06
N THR A 128 -8.55 -30.95 2.84
CA THR A 128 -7.15 -31.28 2.58
C THR A 128 -6.21 -30.13 2.97
N LEU A 129 -6.61 -28.89 2.73
CA LEU A 129 -5.86 -27.72 3.15
C LEU A 129 -5.82 -27.62 4.70
N ALA A 130 -6.94 -27.81 5.39
CA ALA A 130 -6.98 -27.82 6.85
C ALA A 130 -6.12 -28.97 7.43
N ASP A 131 -6.17 -30.15 6.82
CA ASP A 131 -5.38 -31.32 7.23
C ASP A 131 -3.86 -31.03 7.14
N CYS A 132 -3.42 -30.22 6.17
CA CYS A 132 -2.01 -29.80 6.07
C CYS A 132 -1.54 -29.00 7.31
N PHE A 133 -2.43 -28.22 7.93
CA PHE A 133 -2.14 -27.48 9.17
C PHE A 133 -2.17 -28.41 10.39
N LEU A 134 -3.16 -29.31 10.46
CA LEU A 134 -3.30 -30.26 11.57
C LEU A 134 -2.17 -31.31 11.64
N THR A 135 -1.49 -31.55 10.53
CA THR A 135 -0.41 -32.55 10.41
C THR A 135 1.00 -31.95 10.52
N VAL A 136 1.12 -30.66 10.81
CA VAL A 136 2.43 -30.03 11.11
C VAL A 136 3.05 -30.71 12.33
N SER A 137 4.31 -31.12 12.20
CA SER A 137 5.05 -31.81 13.26
C SER A 137 6.55 -31.53 13.15
N GLU A 138 7.35 -32.09 14.06
CA GLU A 138 8.82 -31.98 13.99
C GLU A 138 9.42 -32.58 12.70
N GLU A 139 8.70 -33.52 12.06
CA GLU A 139 9.16 -34.22 10.86
C GLU A 139 8.63 -33.60 9.56
N SER A 140 7.62 -32.72 9.62
CA SER A 140 7.05 -32.09 8.42
C SER A 140 6.51 -30.69 8.71
N ASP A 141 7.06 -29.71 7.99
CA ASP A 141 6.59 -28.33 8.04
C ASP A 141 5.36 -28.09 7.15
N LEU A 142 4.63 -27.02 7.45
CA LEU A 142 3.39 -26.64 6.76
C LEU A 142 3.55 -26.56 5.23
N LEU A 143 4.59 -25.89 4.75
CA LEU A 143 4.80 -25.69 3.31
C LEU A 143 5.16 -27.01 2.63
N THR A 144 5.86 -27.91 3.33
CA THR A 144 6.11 -29.27 2.86
C THR A 144 4.82 -30.10 2.78
N ASN A 145 3.94 -30.02 3.79
CA ASN A 145 2.63 -30.68 3.75
C ASN A 145 1.80 -30.20 2.55
N ILE A 146 1.74 -28.89 2.32
CA ILE A 146 1.01 -28.28 1.20
C ILE A 146 1.62 -28.67 -0.16
N SER A 147 2.95 -28.65 -0.26
CA SER A 147 3.66 -29.06 -1.48
C SER A 147 3.33 -30.50 -1.85
N SER A 148 3.32 -31.40 -0.86
CA SER A 148 2.96 -32.81 -1.04
C SER A 148 1.49 -33.00 -1.44
N ALA A 149 0.57 -32.29 -0.77
CA ALA A 149 -0.86 -32.45 -0.98
C ALA A 149 -1.33 -31.89 -2.33
N PHE A 150 -0.82 -30.74 -2.73
CA PHE A 150 -1.29 -30.02 -3.91
C PHE A 150 -0.30 -30.02 -5.08
N GLY A 151 0.91 -30.56 -4.91
CA GLY A 151 1.92 -30.60 -5.98
C GLY A 151 2.38 -29.21 -6.40
N VAL A 152 2.46 -28.28 -5.44
CA VAL A 152 3.03 -26.93 -5.63
C VAL A 152 4.44 -26.87 -5.08
N GLU A 153 5.30 -26.05 -5.67
CA GLU A 153 6.68 -25.86 -5.21
C GLU A 153 6.83 -24.46 -4.60
N PHE A 154 7.51 -24.40 -3.45
CA PHE A 154 7.89 -23.15 -2.80
C PHE A 154 9.40 -22.98 -2.95
N SER A 155 9.84 -21.86 -3.53
CA SER A 155 11.26 -21.53 -3.57
C SER A 155 11.79 -21.12 -2.19
N ASP A 156 13.11 -21.12 -2.00
CA ASP A 156 13.72 -20.64 -0.76
C ASP A 156 13.28 -19.21 -0.40
N ALA A 157 13.14 -18.35 -1.42
CA ALA A 157 12.66 -16.97 -1.23
C ALA A 157 11.20 -16.91 -0.77
N ASP A 158 10.34 -17.80 -1.28
CA ASP A 158 8.93 -17.88 -0.87
C ASP A 158 8.82 -18.34 0.59
N ARG A 159 9.66 -19.30 0.98
CA ARG A 159 9.75 -19.79 2.35
C ARG A 159 10.25 -18.70 3.31
N ASP A 160 11.29 -17.96 2.91
CA ASP A 160 11.81 -16.82 3.67
C ASP A 160 10.74 -15.74 3.85
N GLN A 161 10.05 -15.36 2.76
CA GLN A 161 8.97 -14.38 2.80
C GLN A 161 7.81 -14.85 3.69
N PHE A 162 7.41 -16.12 3.58
CA PHE A 162 6.36 -16.69 4.41
C PHE A 162 6.73 -16.65 5.90
N ASN A 163 7.98 -16.97 6.23
CA ASN A 163 8.52 -16.89 7.60
C ASN A 163 8.62 -15.43 8.09
N GLU A 164 8.88 -14.46 7.22
CA GLU A 164 8.85 -13.04 7.60
C GLU A 164 7.43 -12.60 7.96
N TYR A 165 6.42 -13.02 7.19
CA TYR A 165 5.03 -12.67 7.45
C TYR A 165 4.45 -13.36 8.68
N PHE A 166 4.88 -14.60 8.98
CA PHE A 166 4.18 -15.47 9.94
C PHE A 166 5.06 -16.19 10.96
N GLY A 167 6.38 -16.04 10.88
CA GLY A 167 7.34 -16.68 11.78
C GLY A 167 7.57 -15.93 13.10
N GLY A 168 6.88 -14.81 13.31
CA GLY A 168 7.07 -13.91 14.46
C GLY A 168 6.59 -14.44 15.82
N ASP A 169 5.63 -15.37 15.86
CA ASP A 169 4.90 -15.71 17.09
C ASP A 169 5.20 -17.11 17.64
N SER A 170 6.47 -17.47 17.78
CA SER A 170 6.89 -18.64 18.57
C SER A 170 7.73 -18.30 19.80
N ASN A 171 7.88 -17.01 20.14
CA ASN A 171 8.58 -16.58 21.35
C ASN A 171 7.92 -15.34 21.97
N GLU A 172 6.73 -15.48 22.57
CA GLU A 172 6.34 -14.62 23.70
C GLU A 172 5.25 -15.29 24.56
N SER A 173 5.73 -15.99 25.60
CA SER A 173 5.16 -16.24 26.95
C SER A 173 3.76 -16.83 27.11
#